data_AF-A0A672R1X2-F1
#
_entry.id   AF-A0A672R1X2-F1
#
_cell.length_a   1.000
_cell.length_b   1.000
_cell.length_c   1.000
_cell.angle_alpha   90.00
_cell.angle_beta   90.00
_cell.angle_gamma   90.00
#
_symmetry.space_group_name_H-M   'P 1'
#
loop_
_entity.id
_entity.type
_entity.pdbx_description
1 polymer ?
#
loop_
_entity_poly.entity_id
_entity_poly.type
_entity_poly.pdbx_seq_one_letter_code
_entity_poly.pdbx_strand_id
1 'polypeptide(L)'
;MSFCFYTIVKHTVHKNHDNSYVGESEDMPVTYFTPVDFKQTDRDTVSEKGGTCESRVELEKLGGPELHRRLKEVDPDMAAILHPHDARKIARSLQVYMDTGVPHSRLLEEQRGQDGGDCLGGPLRFQDPCIFWLHYETNALDERLDKRVDQMLSLGLIDELKDFHQRFNDKKIKENSQDYQHGIFQSIGFKEFHEYLTASENISQEERDKLKIKGIESLKQATRRYARKQNKWVRNRFLKRPASNVPPVYGLDVTDVTNWETTVLTPALEILDSPLLLKSFQGEQPSAQPIRAEGMDSRNKRSHHMCDLCEKVIIGDLEWTAHQKSRNHLYQVRTKRKAEQASDQDPNPTKHPNVSDGQVPVL
;
A
#
# COMPACT_ATOMS: atom_id res chain seq x y z
N MET A 1 -2.10 -17.31 -21.46
CA MET A 1 -1.48 -16.98 -20.15
C MET A 1 -0.87 -15.59 -20.24
N SER A 2 -1.51 -14.54 -19.73
CA SER A 2 -0.91 -13.20 -19.72
C SER A 2 -1.48 -12.42 -18.53
N PHE A 3 -0.84 -12.58 -17.36
CA PHE A 3 -0.93 -11.59 -16.30
C PHE A 3 0.00 -10.43 -16.67
N CYS A 4 -0.24 -9.24 -16.13
CA CYS A 4 0.76 -8.16 -16.17
C CYS A 4 1.98 -8.64 -15.38
N PHE A 5 2.97 -9.18 -16.09
CA PHE A 5 4.18 -9.71 -15.46
C PHE A 5 5.22 -8.61 -15.29
N TYR A 6 5.90 -8.61 -14.15
CA TYR A 6 7.27 -8.13 -14.08
C TYR A 6 8.10 -9.39 -13.91
N THR A 7 9.09 -9.59 -14.79
CA THR A 7 9.98 -10.73 -14.72
C THR A 7 11.32 -10.22 -14.20
N ILE A 8 11.70 -10.60 -13.00
CA ILE A 8 13.05 -10.31 -12.49
C ILE A 8 13.89 -11.53 -12.86
N VAL A 9 14.75 -11.36 -13.85
CA VAL A 9 15.68 -12.40 -14.28
C VAL A 9 16.99 -12.22 -13.53
N LYS A 10 17.49 -13.31 -12.97
CA LYS A 10 18.79 -13.42 -12.30
C LYS A 10 19.82 -13.83 -13.34
N HIS A 11 20.97 -13.20 -13.34
CA HIS A 11 22.19 -13.80 -13.87
C HIS A 11 23.08 -14.11 -12.67
N THR A 12 23.48 -15.36 -12.46
CA THR A 12 24.44 -15.69 -11.39
C THR A 12 25.51 -16.60 -11.93
N VAL A 13 26.69 -16.02 -12.13
CA VAL A 13 27.84 -16.65 -12.79
C VAL A 13 28.45 -17.82 -11.97
N HIS A 14 28.02 -18.06 -10.73
CA HIS A 14 28.77 -18.97 -9.85
C HIS A 14 28.38 -20.45 -9.89
N LYS A 15 27.25 -20.83 -10.47
CA LYS A 15 26.83 -22.21 -10.76
C LYS A 15 25.86 -22.13 -11.93
N ASN A 16 26.07 -22.89 -13.02
CA ASN A 16 25.33 -22.93 -14.30
C ASN A 16 23.77 -23.06 -14.23
N HIS A 17 23.09 -22.29 -13.39
CA HIS A 17 21.65 -22.27 -13.16
C HIS A 17 21.21 -20.84 -12.87
N ASP A 18 20.55 -20.24 -13.86
CA ASP A 18 19.81 -19.00 -13.70
C ASP A 18 18.51 -19.28 -12.93
N ASN A 19 18.27 -18.56 -11.83
CA ASN A 19 16.95 -18.61 -11.15
C ASN A 19 16.16 -17.37 -11.56
N SER A 20 15.18 -17.52 -12.45
CA SER A 20 14.18 -16.48 -12.67
C SER A 20 13.19 -16.46 -11.50
N TYR A 21 12.90 -15.26 -10.99
CA TYR A 21 11.81 -15.05 -10.03
C TYR A 21 10.72 -14.21 -10.68
N VAL A 22 9.55 -14.82 -10.84
CA VAL A 22 8.33 -14.16 -11.34
C VAL A 22 7.43 -13.92 -10.13
N GLY A 23 7.10 -12.66 -9.85
CA GLY A 23 6.35 -12.29 -8.66
C GLY A 23 5.45 -11.09 -8.88
N GLU A 24 4.22 -11.16 -8.34
CA GLU A 24 3.16 -10.17 -8.57
C GLU A 24 2.83 -9.33 -7.33
N SER A 25 3.30 -9.74 -6.14
CA SER A 25 2.98 -9.07 -4.87
C SER A 25 3.91 -7.90 -4.58
N GLU A 26 3.34 -6.80 -4.07
CA GLU A 26 4.05 -5.58 -3.64
C GLU A 26 5.13 -5.85 -2.56
N ASP A 27 5.07 -7.00 -1.88
CA ASP A 27 5.97 -7.39 -0.79
C ASP A 27 7.09 -8.38 -1.22
N MET A 28 7.00 -8.99 -2.41
CA MET A 28 8.02 -9.93 -2.93
C MET A 28 9.43 -9.34 -3.02
N PRO A 29 9.64 -8.06 -3.39
CA PRO A 29 10.99 -7.54 -3.55
C PRO A 29 11.70 -7.15 -2.25
N VAL A 30 11.02 -7.24 -1.10
CA VAL A 30 11.66 -7.07 0.22
C VAL A 30 12.63 -8.23 0.49
N THR A 31 12.47 -9.39 -0.16
CA THR A 31 13.37 -10.54 -0.02
C THR A 31 14.67 -10.45 -0.82
N TYR A 32 14.81 -9.45 -1.70
CA TYR A 32 16.06 -9.19 -2.44
C TYR A 32 17.03 -8.31 -1.65
N PHE A 33 16.52 -7.58 -0.66
CA PHE A 33 17.34 -6.94 0.34
C PHE A 33 17.51 -7.93 1.49
N THR A 34 18.66 -7.92 2.15
CA THR A 34 18.84 -8.75 3.35
C THR A 34 17.71 -8.45 4.33
N PRO A 35 16.82 -9.41 4.63
CA PRO A 35 15.77 -9.17 5.60
C PRO A 35 16.43 -8.93 6.96
N VAL A 36 15.73 -8.18 7.82
CA VAL A 36 16.11 -8.14 9.23
C VAL A 36 15.98 -9.57 9.74
N ASP A 37 17.10 -10.17 10.15
CA ASP A 37 17.09 -11.41 10.91
C ASP A 37 16.44 -11.11 12.26
N PHE A 38 15.11 -11.18 12.29
CA PHE A 38 14.41 -11.45 13.53
C PHE A 38 14.90 -12.82 13.94
N LYS A 39 15.89 -12.86 14.84
CA LYS A 39 16.19 -14.07 15.59
C LYS A 39 14.85 -14.52 16.15
N GLN A 40 14.27 -15.55 15.55
CA GLN A 40 13.24 -16.32 16.20
C GLN A 40 13.95 -16.84 17.43
N THR A 41 13.77 -16.16 18.55
CA THR A 41 14.07 -16.76 19.84
C THR A 41 13.21 -18.01 19.85
N ASP A 42 13.89 -19.16 19.85
CA ASP A 42 13.25 -20.44 20.04
C ASP A 42 12.28 -20.32 21.21
N ARG A 43 11.11 -20.93 21.05
CA ARG A 43 9.98 -20.90 21.99
C ARG A 43 10.30 -21.41 23.40
N ASP A 44 11.54 -21.80 23.66
CA ASP A 44 11.98 -22.51 24.86
C ASP A 44 13.11 -21.75 25.57
N THR A 45 12.90 -20.49 25.92
CA THR A 45 13.61 -19.88 27.07
C THR A 45 12.72 -18.82 27.71
N VAL A 46 11.92 -19.26 28.68
CA VAL A 46 11.18 -18.38 29.59
C VAL A 46 12.19 -17.56 30.38
N SER A 47 12.43 -16.32 29.95
CA SER A 47 13.04 -15.29 30.77
C SER A 47 11.92 -14.41 31.31
N GLU A 48 11.74 -14.47 32.64
CA GLU A 48 10.83 -13.66 33.43
C GLU A 48 11.09 -12.16 33.23
N LYS A 49 10.37 -11.52 32.30
CA LYS A 49 10.00 -10.11 32.37
C LYS A 49 8.57 -10.00 31.88
N GLY A 50 7.67 -9.60 32.79
CA GLY A 50 6.24 -9.48 32.55
C GLY A 50 5.87 -8.38 31.55
N GLY A 51 6.03 -8.67 30.27
CA GLY A 51 5.40 -7.95 29.17
C GLY A 51 4.24 -8.78 28.65
N THR A 52 3.01 -8.29 28.82
CA THR A 52 1.84 -8.83 28.14
C THR A 52 2.11 -8.78 26.64
N CYS A 53 2.26 -9.95 26.02
CA CYS A 53 2.27 -10.10 24.57
C CYS A 53 0.84 -9.78 24.10
N GLU A 54 0.57 -8.50 23.81
CA GLU A 54 -0.65 -8.13 23.11
C GLU A 54 -0.57 -8.74 21.71
N SER A 55 -1.47 -9.67 21.40
CA SER A 55 -1.46 -10.34 20.10
C SER A 55 -1.82 -9.33 18.99
N ARG A 56 -1.34 -9.54 17.76
CA ARG A 56 -1.67 -8.70 16.60
C ARG A 56 -3.17 -8.38 16.47
N VAL A 57 -4.01 -9.35 16.85
CA VAL A 57 -5.48 -9.25 16.83
C VAL A 57 -6.01 -8.25 17.86
N GLU A 58 -5.34 -8.06 18.99
CA GLU A 58 -5.72 -7.10 20.03
C GLU A 58 -5.34 -5.67 19.62
N LEU A 59 -4.18 -5.50 18.98
CA LEU A 59 -3.76 -4.22 18.41
C LEU A 59 -4.67 -3.79 17.26
N GLU A 60 -5.07 -4.71 16.37
CA GLU A 60 -5.97 -4.39 15.25
C GLU A 60 -7.39 -4.01 15.69
N LYS A 61 -7.81 -4.37 16.91
CA LYS A 61 -9.08 -3.94 17.52
C LYS A 61 -9.04 -2.50 18.03
N LEU A 62 -7.86 -1.94 18.26
CA LEU A 62 -7.70 -0.56 18.70
C LEU A 62 -7.87 0.38 17.50
N GLY A 63 -8.52 1.53 17.72
CA GLY A 63 -8.70 2.54 16.68
C GLY A 63 -7.36 3.10 16.19
N GLY A 64 -7.27 3.42 14.90
CA GLY A 64 -6.06 3.97 14.26
C GLY A 64 -5.40 5.14 15.00
N PRO A 65 -6.15 6.14 15.52
CA PRO A 65 -5.57 7.24 16.29
C PRO A 65 -4.91 6.80 17.60
N GLU A 66 -5.49 5.82 18.29
CA GLU A 66 -4.93 5.30 19.55
C GLU A 66 -3.67 4.48 19.29
N LEU A 67 -3.66 3.67 18.22
CA LEU A 67 -2.46 2.98 17.77
C LEU A 67 -1.33 3.96 17.43
N HIS A 68 -1.65 5.06 16.74
CA HIS A 68 -0.66 6.08 16.40
C HIS A 68 -0.11 6.78 17.64
N ARG A 69 -0.95 7.06 18.64
CA ARG A 69 -0.53 7.62 19.93
C ARG A 69 0.46 6.69 20.64
N ARG A 70 0.13 5.41 20.76
CA ARG A 70 1.04 4.40 21.33
C ARG A 70 2.35 4.31 20.56
N LEU A 71 2.31 4.33 19.23
CA LEU A 71 3.52 4.33 18.42
C LEU A 71 4.36 5.58 18.65
N LYS A 72 3.75 6.75 18.84
CA LYS A 72 4.48 8.00 19.10
C LYS A 72 5.21 8.00 20.44
N GLU A 73 4.68 7.32 21.45
CA GLU A 73 5.32 7.15 22.76
C GLU A 73 6.55 6.24 22.68
N VAL A 74 6.51 5.23 21.80
CA VAL A 74 7.56 4.21 21.65
C VAL A 74 8.63 4.59 20.61
N ASP A 75 8.19 5.09 19.45
CA ASP A 75 8.98 5.35 18.25
C ASP A 75 8.46 6.61 17.53
N PRO A 76 8.86 7.81 17.99
CA PRO A 76 8.38 9.07 17.42
C PRO A 76 8.81 9.24 15.95
N ASP A 77 9.94 8.67 15.56
CA ASP A 77 10.47 8.75 14.20
C ASP A 77 9.61 7.96 13.21
N MET A 78 9.19 6.74 13.57
CA MET A 78 8.21 6.00 12.75
C MET A 78 6.83 6.64 12.78
N ALA A 79 6.39 7.18 13.92
CA ALA A 79 5.10 7.87 14.02
C ALA A 79 5.03 9.12 13.13
N ALA A 80 6.14 9.82 12.91
CA ALA A 80 6.21 10.95 11.99
C ALA A 80 6.06 10.55 10.51
N ILE A 81 6.46 9.32 10.16
CA ILE A 81 6.42 8.81 8.78
C ILE A 81 5.08 8.15 8.45
N LEU A 82 4.48 7.46 9.42
CA LEU A 82 3.24 6.70 9.23
C LEU A 82 2.01 7.58 9.48
N HIS A 83 1.07 7.57 8.53
CA HIS A 83 -0.20 8.27 8.71
C HIS A 83 -1.07 7.54 9.77
N PRO A 84 -1.81 8.24 10.64
CA PRO A 84 -2.66 7.61 11.68
C PRO A 84 -3.71 6.62 11.14
N HIS A 85 -4.07 6.74 9.86
CA HIS A 85 -4.99 5.82 9.19
C HIS A 85 -4.32 4.51 8.71
N ASP A 86 -2.99 4.43 8.68
CA ASP A 86 -2.24 3.23 8.29
C ASP A 86 -2.14 2.23 9.46
N ALA A 87 -3.29 1.89 10.07
CA ALA A 87 -3.39 1.07 11.28
C ALA A 87 -2.58 -0.23 11.20
N ARG A 88 -2.61 -0.92 10.05
CA ARG A 88 -1.84 -2.16 9.83
C ARG A 88 -0.32 -1.97 9.93
N LYS A 89 0.21 -0.88 9.38
CA LYS A 89 1.66 -0.58 9.46
C LYS A 89 2.06 -0.15 10.86
N ILE A 90 1.21 0.64 11.50
CA ILE A 90 1.41 1.08 12.89
C ILE A 90 1.41 -0.13 13.83
N ALA A 91 0.42 -1.01 13.72
CA ALA A 91 0.33 -2.25 14.49
C ALA A 91 1.55 -3.14 14.27
N ARG A 92 2.03 -3.29 13.03
CA ARG A 92 3.27 -4.04 12.76
C ARG A 92 4.49 -3.39 13.41
N SER A 93 4.60 -2.07 13.39
CA SER A 93 5.71 -1.34 14.02
C SER A 93 5.73 -1.52 15.54
N LEU A 94 4.56 -1.45 16.17
CA LEU A 94 4.40 -1.74 17.60
C LEU A 94 4.75 -3.19 17.93
N GLN A 95 4.32 -4.14 17.10
CA GLN A 95 4.66 -5.55 17.26
C GLN A 95 6.17 -5.79 17.19
N VAL A 96 6.86 -5.18 16.21
CA VAL A 96 8.32 -5.27 16.10
C VAL A 96 9.00 -4.78 17.38
N TYR A 97 8.53 -3.67 17.95
CA TYR A 97 9.03 -3.16 19.22
C TYR A 97 8.75 -4.10 20.39
N MET A 98 7.55 -4.70 20.46
CA MET A 98 7.21 -5.67 21.51
C MET A 98 8.07 -6.94 21.42
N ASP A 99 8.32 -7.43 20.21
CA ASP A 99 9.08 -8.67 19.98
C ASP A 99 10.59 -8.47 20.24
N THR A 100 11.14 -7.31 19.86
CA THR A 100 12.60 -7.06 19.89
C THR A 100 13.05 -6.16 21.03
N GLY A 101 12.15 -5.37 21.61
CA GLY A 101 12.47 -4.28 22.55
C GLY A 101 13.14 -3.06 21.91
N VAL A 102 13.37 -3.07 20.59
CA VAL A 102 14.08 -2.01 19.86
C VAL A 102 13.10 -1.26 18.95
N PRO A 103 13.13 0.09 18.90
CA PRO A 103 12.31 0.86 17.98
C PRO A 103 12.53 0.42 16.52
N HIS A 104 11.44 0.32 15.76
CA HIS A 104 11.49 -0.15 14.39
C HIS A 104 12.24 0.83 13.47
N SER A 105 12.17 2.13 13.75
CA SER A 105 13.00 3.16 13.09
C SER A 105 14.48 2.85 13.14
N ARG A 106 14.96 2.48 14.33
CA ARG A 106 16.37 2.17 14.57
C ARG A 106 16.82 0.93 13.82
N LEU A 107 16.02 -0.13 13.83
CA LEU A 107 16.33 -1.34 13.05
C LEU A 107 16.44 -1.06 11.54
N LEU A 108 15.56 -0.20 11.03
CA LEU A 108 15.61 0.25 9.63
C LEU A 108 16.81 1.13 9.34
N GLU A 109 17.23 1.97 10.28
CA GLU A 109 18.43 2.80 10.16
C GLU A 109 19.71 1.95 10.16
N GLU A 110 19.82 1.01 11.10
CA GLU A 110 20.92 0.04 11.17
C GLU A 110 21.02 -0.77 9.88
N GLN A 111 19.88 -1.22 9.33
CA GLN A 111 19.84 -1.94 8.07
C GLN A 111 20.37 -1.07 6.90
N ARG A 112 20.01 0.20 6.85
CA ARG A 112 20.48 1.13 5.81
C ARG A 112 21.94 1.52 5.97
N GLY A 113 22.47 1.50 7.20
CA GLY A 113 23.86 1.81 7.50
C GLY A 113 24.85 0.68 7.20
N GLN A 114 24.36 -0.52 6.86
CA GLN A 114 25.22 -1.63 6.41
C GLN A 114 25.89 -1.32 5.07
N ASP A 115 27.07 -1.89 4.82
CA ASP A 115 27.78 -1.73 3.55
C ASP A 115 26.92 -2.22 2.38
N GLY A 116 26.56 -1.30 1.48
CA GLY A 116 25.64 -1.57 0.36
C GLY A 116 24.16 -1.30 0.66
N GLY A 117 23.82 -0.83 1.87
CA GLY A 117 22.50 -0.32 2.23
C GLY A 117 22.18 1.01 1.54
N ASP A 118 20.89 1.29 1.37
CA ASP A 118 20.40 2.52 0.74
C ASP A 118 18.96 2.85 1.21
N CYS A 119 18.35 3.93 0.73
CA CYS A 119 16.99 4.35 1.06
C CYS A 119 15.89 3.30 0.78
N LEU A 120 16.21 2.22 0.07
CA LEU A 120 15.32 1.08 -0.16
C LEU A 120 15.38 0.00 0.94
N GLY A 121 16.49 -0.13 1.65
CA GLY A 121 16.73 -1.19 2.63
C GLY A 121 18.21 -1.49 2.84
N GLY A 122 18.51 -2.71 3.29
CA GLY A 122 19.87 -3.20 3.48
C GLY A 122 20.62 -3.46 2.17
N PRO A 123 21.77 -4.12 2.24
CA PRO A 123 22.48 -4.57 1.05
C PRO A 123 21.63 -5.50 0.18
N LEU A 124 21.91 -5.46 -1.11
CA LEU A 124 21.37 -6.44 -2.05
C LEU A 124 21.87 -7.83 -1.66
N ARG A 125 20.95 -8.79 -1.60
CA ARG A 125 21.24 -10.20 -1.29
C ARG A 125 22.08 -10.87 -2.39
N PHE A 126 21.95 -10.39 -3.63
CA PHE A 126 22.61 -10.96 -4.81
C PHE A 126 23.48 -9.90 -5.49
N GLN A 127 24.57 -10.35 -6.12
CA GLN A 127 25.44 -9.50 -6.91
C GLN A 127 24.84 -9.25 -8.29
N ASP A 128 24.95 -8.01 -8.77
CA ASP A 128 24.58 -7.57 -10.13
C ASP A 128 23.15 -7.99 -10.60
N PRO A 129 22.07 -7.77 -9.82
CA PRO A 129 20.70 -8.09 -10.25
C PRO A 129 20.21 -7.14 -11.37
N CYS A 130 19.41 -7.65 -12.30
CA CYS A 130 18.66 -6.86 -13.27
C CYS A 130 17.15 -7.02 -13.13
N ILE A 131 16.39 -5.96 -13.38
CA ILE A 131 14.92 -5.98 -13.35
C ILE A 131 14.39 -5.71 -14.75
N PHE A 132 13.61 -6.65 -15.30
CA PHE A 132 12.81 -6.38 -16.49
C PHE A 132 11.43 -5.88 -16.08
N TRP A 133 11.11 -4.67 -16.53
CA TRP A 133 9.81 -4.06 -16.40
C TRP A 133 9.08 -4.13 -17.73
N LEU A 134 8.03 -4.95 -17.79
CA LEU A 134 7.11 -4.95 -18.91
C LEU A 134 6.17 -3.73 -18.82
N HIS A 135 6.36 -2.76 -19.72
CA HIS A 135 5.51 -1.59 -19.83
C HIS A 135 4.48 -1.74 -20.95
N TYR A 136 3.38 -1.00 -20.84
CA TYR A 136 2.26 -1.13 -21.75
C TYR A 136 1.50 0.19 -21.86
N GLU A 137 0.82 0.39 -22.98
CA GLU A 137 -0.22 1.40 -23.08
C GLU A 137 -1.43 1.04 -22.20
N THR A 138 -1.96 2.02 -21.46
CA THR A 138 -3.04 1.80 -20.49
C THR A 138 -4.33 1.32 -21.17
N ASN A 139 -4.67 1.86 -22.34
CA ASN A 139 -5.91 1.49 -23.05
C ASN A 139 -5.85 0.05 -23.56
N ALA A 140 -4.75 -0.30 -24.23
CA ALA A 140 -4.52 -1.67 -24.72
C ALA A 140 -4.47 -2.70 -23.59
N LEU A 141 -3.99 -2.35 -22.40
CA LEU A 141 -4.06 -3.25 -21.25
C LEU A 141 -5.49 -3.38 -20.71
N ASP A 142 -6.22 -2.28 -20.52
CA ASP A 142 -7.57 -2.30 -19.96
C ASP A 142 -8.48 -3.24 -20.78
N GLU A 143 -8.42 -3.17 -22.12
CA GLU A 143 -9.16 -4.07 -23.00
C GLU A 143 -8.77 -5.56 -22.84
N ARG A 144 -7.46 -5.84 -22.68
CA ARG A 144 -6.98 -7.21 -22.46
C ARG A 144 -7.43 -7.77 -21.12
N LEU A 145 -7.39 -6.95 -20.06
CA LEU A 145 -7.86 -7.32 -18.73
C LEU A 145 -9.37 -7.61 -18.74
N ASP A 146 -10.16 -6.79 -19.44
CA ASP A 146 -11.59 -7.01 -19.55
C ASP A 146 -11.91 -8.30 -20.30
N LYS A 147 -11.28 -8.53 -21.47
CA LYS A 147 -11.40 -9.79 -22.23
C LYS A 147 -10.99 -11.01 -21.41
N ARG A 148 -9.95 -10.87 -20.59
CA ARG A 148 -9.49 -11.93 -19.70
C ARG A 148 -10.53 -12.26 -18.64
N VAL A 149 -11.18 -11.25 -18.03
CA VAL A 149 -12.27 -11.50 -17.07
C VAL A 149 -13.42 -12.22 -17.77
N ASP A 150 -13.75 -11.83 -19.00
CA ASP A 150 -14.80 -12.51 -19.79
C ASP A 150 -14.44 -13.98 -20.06
N GLN A 151 -13.18 -14.28 -20.37
CA GLN A 151 -12.67 -15.66 -20.50
C GLN A 151 -12.74 -16.42 -19.16
N MET A 152 -12.41 -15.79 -18.03
CA MET A 152 -12.53 -16.42 -16.72
C MET A 152 -13.98 -16.80 -16.42
N LEU A 153 -14.94 -15.95 -16.81
CA LEU A 153 -16.37 -16.26 -16.68
C LEU A 153 -16.77 -17.45 -17.55
N SER A 154 -16.30 -17.52 -18.81
CA SER A 154 -16.59 -18.65 -19.69
C SER A 154 -15.95 -19.96 -19.22
N LEU A 155 -14.86 -19.89 -18.46
CA LEU A 155 -14.19 -21.04 -17.85
C LEU A 155 -14.85 -21.52 -16.54
N GLY A 156 -15.87 -20.82 -16.03
CA GLY A 156 -16.60 -21.24 -14.83
C GLY A 156 -16.20 -20.56 -13.52
N LEU A 157 -15.64 -19.35 -13.57
CA LEU A 157 -15.29 -18.56 -12.36
C LEU A 157 -16.44 -18.47 -11.34
N ILE A 158 -17.68 -18.34 -11.80
CA ILE A 158 -18.85 -18.22 -10.93
C ILE A 158 -19.09 -19.51 -10.14
N ASP A 159 -18.84 -20.66 -10.74
CA ASP A 159 -19.05 -21.96 -10.10
C ASP A 159 -17.94 -22.21 -9.06
N GLU A 160 -16.70 -21.83 -9.36
CA GLU A 160 -15.59 -21.83 -8.39
C GLU A 160 -15.90 -20.95 -7.18
N LEU A 161 -16.44 -19.74 -7.40
CA LEU A 161 -16.79 -18.81 -6.33
C LEU A 161 -17.95 -19.34 -5.47
N LYS A 162 -18.94 -20.00 -6.07
CA LYS A 162 -20.04 -20.64 -5.34
C LYS A 162 -19.55 -21.80 -4.49
N ASP A 163 -18.72 -22.69 -5.05
CA ASP A 163 -18.14 -23.82 -4.31
C ASP A 163 -17.29 -23.33 -3.14
N PHE A 164 -16.46 -22.31 -3.37
CA PHE A 164 -15.66 -21.69 -2.31
C PHE A 164 -16.54 -21.07 -1.21
N HIS A 165 -17.61 -20.36 -1.58
CA HIS A 165 -18.56 -19.77 -0.65
C HIS A 165 -19.20 -20.82 0.26
N GLN A 166 -19.73 -21.89 -0.33
CA GLN A 166 -20.38 -22.98 0.39
C GLN A 166 -19.44 -23.68 1.37
N ARG A 167 -18.19 -23.93 0.96
CA ARG A 167 -17.22 -24.67 1.79
C ARG A 167 -16.64 -23.83 2.93
N PHE A 168 -16.34 -22.56 2.68
CA PHE A 168 -15.50 -21.76 3.60
C PHE A 168 -16.19 -20.52 4.16
N ASN A 169 -17.16 -19.94 3.44
CA ASN A 169 -17.76 -18.66 3.84
C ASN A 169 -19.10 -18.83 4.56
N ASP A 170 -19.92 -19.83 4.20
CA ASP A 170 -21.23 -20.06 4.82
C ASP A 170 -21.15 -20.21 6.35
N LYS A 171 -20.14 -20.93 6.83
CA LYS A 171 -19.89 -21.11 8.26
C LYS A 171 -19.50 -19.78 8.94
N LYS A 172 -18.62 -19.01 8.31
CA LYS A 172 -18.16 -17.72 8.83
C LYS A 172 -19.22 -16.63 8.80
N ILE A 173 -20.11 -16.63 7.80
CA ILE A 173 -21.29 -15.76 7.74
C ILE A 173 -22.21 -16.05 8.93
N LYS A 174 -22.51 -17.32 9.18
CA LYS A 174 -23.39 -17.74 10.29
C LYS A 174 -22.83 -17.34 11.65
N GLU A 175 -21.51 -17.32 11.78
CA GLU A 175 -20.78 -16.90 12.99
C GLU A 175 -20.55 -15.37 13.06
N ASN A 176 -21.04 -14.59 12.08
CA ASN A 176 -20.83 -13.14 11.94
C ASN A 176 -19.35 -12.71 12.09
N SER A 177 -18.43 -13.57 11.65
CA SER A 177 -16.98 -13.41 11.76
C SER A 177 -16.34 -13.25 10.38
N GLN A 178 -16.95 -12.40 9.56
CA GLN A 178 -16.43 -12.10 8.23
C GLN A 178 -15.22 -11.19 8.32
N ASP A 179 -14.07 -11.71 7.94
CA ASP A 179 -12.83 -10.95 7.86
C ASP A 179 -12.31 -10.89 6.43
N TYR A 180 -12.81 -9.92 5.66
CA TYR A 180 -12.29 -9.60 4.33
C TYR A 180 -10.92 -8.92 4.37
N GLN A 181 -10.41 -8.62 5.57
CA GLN A 181 -9.12 -8.00 5.77
C GLN A 181 -8.01 -9.04 5.99
N HIS A 182 -8.29 -10.35 5.88
CA HIS A 182 -7.29 -11.39 6.10
C HIS A 182 -7.37 -12.58 5.13
N GLY A 183 -6.19 -13.10 4.77
CA GLY A 183 -6.03 -14.33 3.99
C GLY A 183 -6.62 -14.27 2.58
N ILE A 184 -7.15 -15.41 2.13
CA ILE A 184 -7.71 -15.60 0.78
C ILE A 184 -8.89 -14.66 0.48
N PHE A 185 -9.57 -14.14 1.51
CA PHE A 185 -10.71 -13.23 1.35
C PHE A 185 -10.31 -11.83 0.85
N GLN A 186 -9.03 -11.46 0.89
CA GLN A 186 -8.53 -10.23 0.27
C GLN A 186 -8.37 -10.33 -1.26
N SER A 187 -8.38 -11.55 -1.81
CA SER A 187 -8.16 -11.79 -3.23
C SER A 187 -9.17 -11.03 -4.09
N ILE A 188 -8.73 -10.57 -5.26
CA ILE A 188 -9.59 -9.95 -6.26
C ILE A 188 -10.42 -11.06 -6.90
N GLY A 189 -11.73 -10.96 -6.83
CA GLY A 189 -12.65 -12.01 -7.28
C GLY A 189 -13.73 -12.29 -6.25
N PHE A 190 -13.37 -12.58 -5.00
CA PHE A 190 -14.38 -13.01 -4.02
C PHE A 190 -15.20 -11.85 -3.46
N LYS A 191 -14.54 -10.76 -3.03
CA LYS A 191 -15.21 -9.60 -2.41
C LYS A 191 -16.16 -8.89 -3.37
N GLU A 192 -15.84 -8.87 -4.67
CA GLU A 192 -16.66 -8.23 -5.69
C GLU A 192 -17.99 -8.97 -5.92
N PHE A 193 -18.01 -10.28 -5.72
CA PHE A 193 -19.21 -11.10 -5.84
C PHE A 193 -19.88 -11.37 -4.49
N HIS A 194 -19.44 -10.71 -3.42
CA HIS A 194 -19.96 -10.97 -2.08
C HIS A 194 -21.50 -10.84 -2.03
N GLU A 195 -22.03 -9.71 -2.50
CA GLU A 195 -23.48 -9.46 -2.53
C GLU A 195 -24.25 -10.50 -3.36
N TYR A 196 -23.67 -10.98 -4.46
CA TYR A 196 -24.26 -12.01 -5.30
C TYR A 196 -24.29 -13.37 -4.60
N LEU A 197 -23.22 -13.73 -3.89
CA LEU A 197 -23.08 -15.03 -3.21
C LEU A 197 -23.93 -15.11 -1.94
N THR A 198 -24.09 -14.00 -1.21
CA THR A 198 -24.93 -13.94 0.01
C THR A 198 -26.39 -13.61 -0.25
N ALA A 199 -26.78 -13.42 -1.50
CA ALA A 199 -28.15 -13.10 -1.84
C ALA A 199 -29.09 -14.22 -1.36
N SER A 200 -30.17 -13.84 -0.66
CA SER A 200 -31.18 -14.78 -0.19
C SER A 200 -31.82 -15.54 -1.35
N GLU A 201 -32.22 -16.79 -1.12
CA GLU A 201 -32.90 -17.61 -2.14
C GLU A 201 -34.23 -17.00 -2.61
N ASN A 202 -34.82 -16.10 -1.81
CA ASN A 202 -36.10 -15.45 -2.06
C ASN A 202 -36.05 -14.28 -3.06
N ILE A 203 -34.87 -13.87 -3.54
CA ILE A 203 -34.78 -12.78 -4.51
C ILE A 203 -35.15 -13.26 -5.91
N SER A 204 -35.70 -12.35 -6.72
CA SER A 204 -36.05 -12.68 -8.10
C SER A 204 -34.81 -13.04 -8.92
N GLN A 205 -34.99 -13.85 -9.97
CA GLN A 205 -33.89 -14.21 -10.86
C GLN A 205 -33.27 -12.97 -11.52
N GLU A 206 -34.10 -11.99 -11.88
CA GLU A 206 -33.66 -10.71 -12.44
C GLU A 206 -32.76 -9.92 -11.48
N GLU A 207 -33.07 -9.91 -10.18
CA GLU A 207 -32.22 -9.27 -9.17
C GLU A 207 -30.90 -10.00 -8.99
N ARG A 208 -30.91 -11.35 -8.99
CA ARG A 208 -29.67 -12.15 -8.98
C ARG A 208 -28.77 -11.82 -10.16
N ASP A 209 -29.34 -11.70 -11.35
CA ASP A 209 -28.58 -11.41 -12.56
C ASP A 209 -28.00 -9.98 -12.52
N LYS A 210 -28.75 -9.01 -11.97
CA LYS A 210 -28.22 -7.65 -11.72
C LYS A 210 -27.04 -7.67 -10.75
N LEU A 211 -27.11 -8.42 -9.65
CA LEU A 211 -26.00 -8.56 -8.70
C LEU A 211 -24.79 -9.23 -9.34
N LYS A 212 -25.02 -10.23 -10.19
CA LYS A 212 -23.95 -10.89 -10.96
C LYS A 212 -23.25 -9.90 -11.89
N ILE A 213 -24.00 -9.11 -12.66
CA ILE A 213 -23.44 -8.08 -13.57
C ILE A 213 -22.63 -7.05 -12.77
N LYS A 214 -23.19 -6.56 -11.65
CA LYS A 214 -22.49 -5.62 -10.75
C LYS A 214 -21.16 -6.21 -10.22
N GLY A 215 -21.16 -7.50 -9.87
CA GLY A 215 -19.94 -8.21 -9.44
C GLY A 215 -18.89 -8.29 -10.54
N ILE A 216 -19.30 -8.60 -11.78
CA ILE A 216 -18.41 -8.65 -12.95
C ILE A 216 -17.78 -7.27 -13.23
N GLU A 217 -18.58 -6.20 -13.24
CA GLU A 217 -18.06 -4.85 -13.44
C GLU A 217 -17.10 -4.44 -12.33
N SER A 218 -17.42 -4.78 -11.09
CA SER A 218 -16.56 -4.53 -9.93
C SER A 218 -15.24 -5.29 -10.05
N LEU A 219 -15.26 -6.55 -10.51
CA LEU A 219 -14.07 -7.36 -10.76
C LEU A 219 -13.18 -6.75 -11.84
N LYS A 220 -13.75 -6.33 -12.96
CA LYS A 220 -13.02 -5.62 -14.03
C LYS A 220 -12.38 -4.33 -13.50
N GLN A 221 -13.11 -3.53 -12.74
CA GLN A 221 -12.58 -2.31 -12.13
C GLN A 221 -11.45 -2.60 -11.13
N ALA A 222 -11.62 -3.59 -10.25
CA ALA A 222 -10.62 -3.97 -9.26
C ALA A 222 -9.33 -4.45 -9.93
N THR A 223 -9.44 -5.25 -10.99
CA THR A 223 -8.30 -5.75 -11.77
C THR A 223 -7.53 -4.61 -12.42
N ARG A 224 -8.21 -3.65 -13.06
CA ARG A 224 -7.57 -2.46 -13.64
C ARG A 224 -6.91 -1.58 -12.58
N ARG A 225 -7.56 -1.37 -11.43
CA ARG A 225 -6.98 -0.62 -10.30
C ARG A 225 -5.72 -1.32 -9.78
N TYR A 226 -5.72 -2.64 -9.70
CA TYR A 226 -4.57 -3.41 -9.27
C TYR A 226 -3.38 -3.28 -10.23
N ALA A 227 -3.60 -3.43 -11.54
CA ALA A 227 -2.56 -3.23 -12.55
C ALA A 227 -1.93 -1.81 -12.48
N ARG A 228 -2.76 -0.78 -12.33
CA ARG A 228 -2.29 0.61 -12.13
C ARG A 228 -1.49 0.76 -10.83
N LYS A 229 -1.91 0.09 -9.77
CA LYS A 229 -1.22 0.10 -8.47
C LYS A 229 0.16 -0.56 -8.58
N GLN A 230 0.28 -1.71 -9.25
CA GLN A 230 1.56 -2.37 -9.53
C GLN A 230 2.51 -1.46 -10.31
N ASN A 231 2.04 -0.83 -11.39
CA ASN A 231 2.84 0.10 -12.17
C ASN A 231 3.28 1.33 -11.34
N LYS A 232 2.36 1.93 -10.59
CA LYS A 232 2.69 3.02 -9.66
C LYS A 232 3.72 2.60 -8.61
N TRP A 233 3.60 1.38 -8.09
CA TRP A 233 4.52 0.83 -7.11
C TRP A 233 5.93 0.66 -7.70
N VAL A 234 6.08 0.03 -8.87
CA VAL A 234 7.40 -0.13 -9.53
C VAL A 234 8.03 1.22 -9.86
N ARG A 235 7.26 2.15 -10.44
CA ARG A 235 7.75 3.50 -10.73
C ARG A 235 8.21 4.23 -9.47
N ASN A 236 7.47 4.14 -8.37
CA ASN A 236 7.81 4.83 -7.13
C ASN A 236 8.94 4.16 -6.34
N ARG A 237 9.04 2.83 -6.41
CA ARG A 237 10.02 2.03 -5.66
C ARG A 237 11.38 2.04 -6.35
N PHE A 238 11.41 1.72 -7.64
CA PHE A 238 12.68 1.50 -8.36
C PHE A 238 13.10 2.69 -9.23
N LEU A 239 12.17 3.40 -9.88
CA LEU A 239 12.56 4.48 -10.80
C LEU A 239 12.76 5.81 -10.07
N LYS A 240 11.77 6.28 -9.29
CA LYS A 240 11.80 7.61 -8.66
C LYS A 240 12.77 7.78 -7.50
N ARG A 241 13.55 6.76 -7.17
CA ARG A 241 14.53 6.78 -6.08
C ARG A 241 15.90 6.49 -6.70
N PRO A 242 16.65 7.52 -7.12
CA PRO A 242 17.99 7.35 -7.65
C PRO A 242 18.91 7.01 -6.49
N ALA A 243 18.90 5.74 -6.13
CA ALA A 243 19.74 5.18 -5.09
C ALA A 243 20.87 4.41 -5.79
N SER A 244 22.10 4.52 -5.29
CA SER A 244 23.29 3.91 -5.89
C SER A 244 23.17 2.38 -5.97
N ASN A 245 22.39 1.77 -5.08
CA ASN A 245 22.24 0.32 -4.97
C ASN A 245 20.89 -0.19 -5.50
N VAL A 246 20.18 0.60 -6.32
CA VAL A 246 18.97 0.09 -7.00
C VAL A 246 19.39 -0.74 -8.22
N PRO A 247 18.89 -1.98 -8.37
CA PRO A 247 19.13 -2.77 -9.57
C PRO A 247 18.69 -2.01 -10.82
N PRO A 248 19.48 -2.04 -11.92
CA PRO A 248 19.07 -1.44 -13.19
C PRO A 248 17.74 -2.02 -13.65
N VAL A 249 16.83 -1.11 -14.02
CA VAL A 249 15.49 -1.45 -14.53
C VAL A 249 15.45 -1.23 -16.03
N TYR A 250 15.14 -2.27 -16.78
CA TYR A 250 15.00 -2.24 -18.24
C TYR A 250 13.52 -2.32 -18.62
N GLY A 251 13.06 -1.37 -19.42
CA GLY A 251 11.69 -1.38 -19.94
C GLY A 251 11.57 -2.25 -21.19
N LEU A 252 10.57 -3.12 -21.23
CA LEU A 252 10.21 -3.91 -22.41
C LEU A 252 8.75 -3.63 -22.77
N ASP A 253 8.46 -3.34 -24.03
CA ASP A 253 7.12 -2.98 -24.47
C ASP A 253 6.27 -4.23 -24.75
N VAL A 254 5.18 -4.38 -24.00
CA VAL A 254 4.19 -5.45 -24.15
C VAL A 254 2.82 -4.92 -24.59
N THR A 255 2.77 -3.75 -25.23
CA THR A 255 1.52 -3.18 -25.76
C THR A 255 0.91 -4.11 -26.80
N ASP A 256 1.73 -4.59 -27.75
CA ASP A 256 1.32 -5.56 -28.76
C ASP A 256 1.93 -6.93 -28.47
N VAL A 257 1.08 -7.91 -28.17
CA VAL A 257 1.50 -9.29 -27.84
C VAL A 257 1.89 -10.07 -29.09
N THR A 258 1.43 -9.66 -30.28
CA THR A 258 1.73 -10.39 -31.52
C THR A 258 3.20 -10.29 -31.91
N ASN A 259 3.86 -9.20 -31.50
CA ASN A 259 5.27 -8.93 -31.76
C ASN A 259 6.17 -9.27 -30.56
N TRP A 260 5.74 -10.15 -29.65
CA TRP A 260 6.45 -10.49 -28.42
C TRP A 260 7.93 -10.87 -28.64
N GLU A 261 8.22 -11.65 -29.69
CA GLU A 261 9.57 -12.09 -29.98
C GLU A 261 10.52 -10.91 -30.22
N THR A 262 10.09 -9.92 -31.00
CA THR A 262 10.91 -8.79 -31.39
C THR A 262 10.91 -7.67 -30.35
N THR A 263 9.79 -7.44 -29.64
CA THR A 263 9.67 -6.31 -28.70
C THR A 263 10.07 -6.66 -27.26
N VAL A 264 10.07 -7.95 -26.90
CA VAL A 264 10.31 -8.38 -25.51
C VAL A 264 11.43 -9.40 -25.44
N LEU A 265 11.32 -10.52 -26.16
CA LEU A 265 12.23 -11.64 -25.99
C LEU A 265 13.65 -11.30 -26.47
N THR A 266 13.80 -10.85 -27.71
CA THR A 266 15.11 -10.49 -28.27
C THR A 266 15.80 -9.39 -27.46
N PRO A 267 15.15 -8.26 -27.12
CA PRO A 267 15.78 -7.24 -26.28
C PRO A 267 16.12 -7.74 -24.87
N ALA A 268 15.29 -8.61 -24.27
CA ALA A 268 15.59 -9.17 -22.95
C ALA A 268 16.84 -10.06 -22.98
N LEU A 269 16.98 -10.90 -24.02
CA LEU A 269 18.15 -11.74 -24.20
C LEU A 269 19.40 -10.90 -24.47
N GLU A 270 19.31 -9.88 -25.34
CA GLU A 270 20.42 -8.94 -25.58
C GLU A 270 20.89 -8.24 -24.29
N ILE A 271 19.96 -7.87 -23.41
CA ILE A 271 20.29 -7.26 -22.13
C ILE A 271 20.97 -8.27 -21.19
N LEU A 272 20.49 -9.50 -21.13
CA LEU A 272 21.10 -10.57 -20.32
C LEU A 272 22.51 -10.92 -20.80
N ASP A 273 22.71 -11.01 -22.10
CA ASP A 273 23.99 -11.31 -22.74
C ASP A 273 24.94 -10.11 -22.76
N SER A 274 24.46 -8.91 -22.36
CA SER A 274 25.27 -7.71 -22.39
C SER A 274 26.44 -7.76 -21.39
N PRO A 275 27.63 -7.23 -21.77
CA PRO A 275 28.80 -7.14 -20.89
C PRO A 275 28.60 -6.27 -19.64
N LEU A 276 27.44 -5.62 -19.49
CA LEU A 276 27.08 -4.91 -18.25
C LEU A 276 26.71 -5.87 -17.10
N LEU A 277 26.20 -7.07 -17.40
CA LEU A 277 25.90 -8.12 -16.41
C LEU A 277 27.05 -9.14 -16.30
N LEU A 278 27.79 -9.37 -17.40
CA LEU A 278 29.05 -10.10 -17.42
C LEU A 278 30.21 -9.12 -17.24
N LYS A 279 30.64 -8.85 -16.00
CA LYS A 279 31.89 -8.12 -15.72
C LYS A 279 33.06 -8.70 -16.52
N SER A 280 33.34 -8.19 -17.71
CA SER A 280 34.59 -8.32 -18.48
C SER A 280 34.44 -7.65 -19.86
N PHE A 281 35.27 -6.63 -20.09
CA PHE A 281 35.63 -5.99 -21.37
C PHE A 281 34.81 -4.80 -21.91
N GLN A 282 35.47 -3.64 -21.85
CA GLN A 282 35.58 -2.58 -22.85
C GLN A 282 34.31 -1.97 -23.45
N GLY A 283 33.92 -0.81 -22.89
CA GLY A 283 33.70 0.42 -23.67
C GLY A 283 32.46 0.55 -24.55
N GLU A 284 31.74 -0.53 -24.88
CA GLU A 284 30.55 -0.44 -25.73
C GLU A 284 29.27 -0.31 -24.89
N GLN A 285 28.53 0.77 -25.13
CA GLN A 285 27.22 1.02 -24.53
C GLN A 285 26.18 0.12 -25.22
N PRO A 286 25.37 -0.65 -24.49
CA PRO A 286 24.35 -1.50 -25.10
C PRO A 286 23.24 -0.69 -25.78
N SER A 287 22.52 -1.34 -26.69
CA SER A 287 21.38 -0.79 -27.44
C SER A 287 20.24 -0.29 -26.55
N ALA A 288 20.02 -0.92 -25.39
CA ALA A 288 19.00 -0.56 -24.42
C ALA A 288 19.61 -0.02 -23.12
N GLN A 289 19.39 1.27 -22.84
CA GLN A 289 19.80 1.87 -21.58
C GLN A 289 18.75 1.63 -20.47
N PRO A 290 19.19 1.42 -19.20
CA PRO A 290 18.26 1.30 -18.09
C PRO A 290 17.45 2.59 -17.94
N ILE A 291 16.19 2.44 -17.57
CA ILE A 291 15.29 3.57 -17.35
C ILE A 291 15.79 4.37 -16.15
N ARG A 292 16.35 5.55 -16.42
CA ARG A 292 16.68 6.53 -15.40
C ARG A 292 15.47 7.44 -15.20
N ALA A 293 14.93 7.51 -13.98
CA ALA A 293 13.96 8.55 -13.70
C ALA A 293 14.67 9.91 -13.67
N GLU A 294 14.15 10.87 -14.41
CA GLU A 294 14.52 12.27 -14.26
C GLU A 294 14.27 12.70 -12.81
N GLY A 295 15.27 13.37 -12.23
CA GLY A 295 15.32 13.73 -10.82
C GLY A 295 14.09 14.53 -10.41
N MET A 296 13.14 13.88 -9.76
CA MET A 296 11.96 14.55 -9.23
C MET A 296 12.25 14.97 -7.80
N ASP A 297 12.24 16.28 -7.58
CA ASP A 297 12.54 16.98 -6.33
C ASP A 297 12.16 16.17 -5.08
N SER A 298 13.16 15.90 -4.25
CA SER A 298 13.02 15.22 -2.95
C SER A 298 12.46 16.13 -1.86
N ARG A 299 11.86 17.28 -2.22
CA ARG A 299 11.37 18.28 -1.27
C ARG A 299 10.30 17.67 -0.35
N ASN A 300 10.70 17.44 0.90
CA ASN A 300 9.88 17.22 2.10
C ASN A 300 8.63 16.34 1.94
N LYS A 301 8.78 15.12 1.41
CA LYS A 301 7.70 14.11 1.32
C LYS A 301 7.25 13.55 2.68
N ARG A 302 7.89 13.95 3.79
CA ARG A 302 7.70 13.39 5.14
C ARG A 302 7.41 14.46 6.19
N SER A 303 7.21 15.71 5.82
CA SER A 303 6.77 16.75 6.75
C SER A 303 5.34 16.46 7.22
N HIS A 304 5.07 16.70 8.50
CA HIS A 304 3.77 16.41 9.09
C HIS A 304 3.01 17.71 9.34
N HIS A 305 1.86 17.87 8.69
CA HIS A 305 0.99 19.05 8.80
C HIS A 305 -0.37 18.66 9.36
N MET A 306 -0.95 19.51 10.20
CA MET A 306 -2.30 19.34 10.74
C MET A 306 -3.16 20.52 10.31
N CYS A 307 -4.31 20.24 9.70
CA CYS A 307 -5.31 21.26 9.42
C CYS A 307 -6.39 21.25 10.51
N ASP A 308 -6.39 22.26 11.38
CA ASP A 308 -7.41 22.39 12.44
C ASP A 308 -8.82 22.61 11.87
N LEU A 309 -8.94 23.22 10.69
CA LEU A 309 -10.25 23.49 10.06
C LEU A 309 -10.90 22.25 9.45
N CYS A 310 -10.09 21.27 9.09
CA CYS A 310 -10.54 20.05 8.44
C CYS A 310 -10.35 18.82 9.31
N GLU A 311 -9.76 18.98 10.51
CA GLU A 311 -9.35 17.92 11.43
C GLU A 311 -8.61 16.78 10.71
N LYS A 312 -7.65 17.17 9.86
CA LYS A 312 -6.91 16.22 9.01
C LYS A 312 -5.41 16.35 9.18
N VAL A 313 -4.77 15.21 9.32
CA VAL A 313 -3.33 15.04 9.21
C VAL A 313 -2.95 14.89 7.74
N ILE A 314 -1.93 15.61 7.31
CA ILE A 314 -1.41 15.60 5.93
C ILE A 314 0.10 15.45 6.00
N ILE A 315 0.62 14.45 5.28
CA ILE A 315 2.05 14.18 5.21
C ILE A 315 2.56 14.67 3.84
N GLY A 316 3.55 15.56 3.87
CA GLY A 316 4.20 16.15 2.72
C GLY A 316 3.81 17.60 2.44
N ASP A 317 4.79 18.44 2.07
CA ASP A 317 4.59 19.87 1.80
C ASP A 317 3.74 20.13 0.54
N LEU A 318 3.89 19.28 -0.47
CA LEU A 318 3.13 19.38 -1.71
C LEU A 318 1.66 19.04 -1.48
N GLU A 319 1.41 17.95 -0.77
CA GLU A 319 0.09 17.49 -0.36
C GLU A 319 -0.59 18.53 0.54
N TRP A 320 0.16 19.15 1.46
CA TRP A 320 -0.31 20.25 2.29
C TRP A 320 -0.73 21.47 1.47
N THR A 321 0.12 21.91 0.53
CA THR A 321 -0.18 23.03 -0.36
C THR A 321 -1.40 22.74 -1.23
N ALA A 322 -1.53 21.51 -1.73
CA ALA A 322 -2.68 21.07 -2.51
C ALA A 322 -3.96 21.04 -1.66
N HIS A 323 -3.87 20.60 -0.40
CA HIS A 323 -4.99 20.62 0.54
C HIS A 323 -5.49 22.04 0.81
N GLN A 324 -4.59 23.00 1.07
CA GLN A 324 -4.97 24.40 1.29
C GLN A 324 -5.75 25.00 0.12
N LYS A 325 -5.43 24.57 -1.11
CA LYS A 325 -6.13 24.98 -2.34
C LYS A 325 -7.37 24.14 -2.66
N SER A 326 -7.65 23.10 -1.88
CA SER A 326 -8.75 22.17 -2.16
C SER A 326 -10.11 22.84 -1.93
N ARG A 327 -11.10 22.45 -2.74
CA ARG A 327 -12.48 22.96 -2.63
C ARG A 327 -13.08 22.76 -1.22
N ASN A 328 -12.76 21.64 -0.59
CA ASN A 328 -13.25 21.30 0.74
C ASN A 328 -12.62 22.22 1.81
N HIS A 329 -11.29 22.39 1.79
CA HIS A 329 -10.62 23.32 2.71
C HIS A 329 -11.13 24.76 2.53
N LEU A 330 -11.21 25.24 1.29
CA LEU A 330 -11.74 26.58 0.99
C LEU A 330 -13.20 26.76 1.43
N TYR A 331 -14.01 25.70 1.38
CA TYR A 331 -15.37 25.72 1.92
C TYR A 331 -15.35 25.89 3.44
N GLN A 332 -14.56 25.10 4.17
CA GLN A 332 -14.44 25.20 5.63
C GLN A 332 -13.92 26.57 6.08
N VAL A 333 -12.93 27.13 5.38
CA VAL A 333 -12.45 28.49 5.62
C VAL A 333 -13.56 29.52 5.49
N ARG A 334 -14.40 29.42 4.44
CA ARG A 334 -15.54 30.33 4.25
C ARG A 334 -16.59 30.16 5.34
N THR A 335 -16.89 28.94 5.74
CA THR A 335 -17.86 28.64 6.81
C THR A 335 -17.41 29.22 8.14
N LYS A 336 -16.13 29.03 8.52
CA LYS A 336 -15.57 29.60 9.75
C LYS A 336 -15.60 31.13 9.75
N ARG A 337 -15.20 31.78 8.65
CA ARG A 337 -15.27 33.25 8.52
C ARG A 337 -16.68 33.78 8.68
N LYS A 338 -17.70 33.08 8.15
CA LYS A 338 -19.11 33.47 8.33
C LYS A 338 -19.56 33.32 9.78
N ALA A 339 -19.12 32.27 10.47
CA ALA A 339 -19.43 32.06 11.88
C ALA A 339 -18.80 33.15 12.77
N GLU A 340 -17.54 33.52 12.51
CA GLU A 340 -16.83 34.60 13.21
C GLU A 340 -17.50 35.97 12.98
N GLN A 341 -17.93 36.25 11.75
CA GLN A 341 -18.66 37.48 11.42
C GLN A 341 -20.06 37.54 12.06
N ALA A 342 -20.69 36.39 12.31
CA ALA A 342 -21.98 36.31 13.00
C ALA A 342 -21.82 36.49 14.52
N SER A 343 -20.71 36.05 15.12
CA SER A 343 -20.44 36.25 16.55
C SER A 343 -20.03 37.68 16.90
N ASP A 344 -19.35 38.40 16.00
CA ASP A 344 -18.91 39.79 16.24
C ASP A 344 -20.05 40.83 16.12
N GLN A 345 -21.24 40.44 15.64
CA GLN A 345 -22.39 41.34 15.45
C GLN A 345 -23.38 41.38 16.63
N ASP A 346 -23.09 40.72 17.76
CA ASP A 346 -24.02 40.66 18.90
C ASP A 346 -23.43 41.30 20.19
N PRO A 347 -23.49 42.64 20.36
CA PRO A 347 -23.21 43.29 21.64
C PRO A 347 -24.53 43.53 22.40
N ASN A 348 -24.87 42.66 23.34
CA ASN A 348 -25.99 42.88 24.26
C ASN A 348 -25.52 43.67 25.52
N PRO A 349 -25.99 44.91 25.76
CA PRO A 349 -25.65 45.66 26.97
C PRO A 349 -26.56 45.22 28.13
N THR A 350 -25.96 44.59 29.14
CA THR A 350 -26.61 44.19 30.40
C THR A 350 -27.26 45.39 31.11
N LYS A 351 -28.59 45.33 31.29
CA LYS A 351 -29.36 46.19 32.20
C LYS A 351 -29.10 45.79 33.66
N HIS A 352 -28.66 46.73 34.49
CA HIS A 352 -28.62 46.60 35.94
C HIS A 352 -30.05 46.59 36.54
N PRO A 353 -30.36 45.72 37.53
CA PRO A 353 -31.56 45.87 38.34
C PRO A 353 -31.27 46.69 39.60
N ASN A 354 -32.16 47.64 39.86
CA ASN A 354 -32.21 48.54 41.00
C ASN A 354 -32.82 47.80 42.21
N VAL A 355 -32.16 47.79 43.38
CA VAL A 355 -32.69 47.21 44.63
C VAL A 355 -33.05 48.34 45.57
N SER A 356 -34.34 48.43 45.94
CA SER A 356 -34.87 49.35 46.95
C SER A 356 -35.17 48.59 48.25
N ASP A 357 -34.67 49.13 49.35
CA ASP A 357 -34.88 48.75 50.75
C ASP A 357 -36.36 48.66 51.18
N GLY A 358 -36.65 47.84 52.19
CA GLY A 358 -37.93 47.90 52.89
C GLY A 358 -38.21 46.81 53.93
N GLN A 359 -37.88 47.14 55.19
CA GLN A 359 -38.51 46.74 56.46
C GLN A 359 -38.44 45.29 57.01
N VAL A 360 -37.81 45.22 58.20
CA VAL A 360 -37.93 44.21 59.26
C VAL A 360 -39.17 44.51 60.14
N PRO A 361 -39.76 43.50 60.82
CA PRO A 361 -40.31 43.74 62.14
C PRO A 361 -39.74 42.80 63.21
N VAL A 362 -39.81 43.32 64.43
CA VAL A 362 -39.21 42.90 65.68
C VAL A 362 -40.19 42.04 66.50
N LEU A 363 -39.59 41.09 67.24
CA LEU A 363 -40.10 40.15 68.26
C LEU A 363 -40.75 38.85 67.78
#